data_AF-A0A9E0AQZ4-F1
#
_entry.id   AF-A0A9E0AQZ4-F1
#
_cell.length_a   1.000
_cell.length_b   1.000
_cell.length_c   1.000
_cell.angle_alpha   90.00
_cell.angle_beta   90.00
_cell.angle_gamma   90.00
#
_symmetry.space_group_name_H-M   'P 1'
#
loop_
_entity.id
_entity.type
_entity.pdbx_description
1 polymer ?
#
loop_
_entity_poly.entity_id
_entity_poly.type
_entity_poly.pdbx_seq_one_letter_code
_entity_poly.pdbx_strand_id
1 'polypeptide(L)' 'MPHDANRDILKVKDVLHAIELIQSFVAKGTIITFIKSDLLQSAVIRQFEIIGEAGSKISVTTQSAYQNIE' A
#
# COMPACT_ATOMS: atom_id res chain seq x y z
N MET A 1 -24.87 -6.26 5.75
CA MET A 1 -24.03 -5.26 6.44
C MET A 1 -22.72 -5.81 7.07
N PRO A 2 -22.50 -7.09 7.41
CA PRO A 2 -21.19 -7.55 7.92
C PRO A 2 -20.16 -7.91 6.83
N HIS A 3 -20.58 -8.11 5.58
CA HIS A 3 -19.68 -8.52 4.48
C HIS A 3 -18.67 -7.44 4.06
N ASP A 4 -19.03 -6.15 4.13
CA ASP A 4 -18.17 -5.06 3.67
C ASP A 4 -17.03 -4.76 4.65
N ALA A 5 -17.28 -4.85 5.97
CA ALA A 5 -16.25 -4.59 6.98
C ALA A 5 -15.08 -5.58 6.89
N ASN A 6 -15.36 -6.87 6.67
CA ASN A 6 -14.30 -7.87 6.56
C ASN A 6 -13.49 -7.69 5.26
N ARG A 7 -14.13 -7.23 4.18
CA ARG A 7 -13.45 -6.91 2.91
C ARG A 7 -12.52 -5.71 3.08
N ASP A 8 -12.98 -4.64 3.72
CA ASP A 8 -12.20 -3.42 3.92
C ASP A 8 -10.99 -3.69 4.82
N ILE A 9 -11.14 -4.51 5.86
CA ILE A 9 -10.00 -4.95 6.70
C ILE A 9 -8.92 -5.64 5.86
N LEU A 10 -9.30 -6.50 4.91
CA LEU A 10 -8.34 -7.14 4.02
C LEU A 10 -7.63 -6.12 3.13
N LYS A 11 -8.33 -5.10 2.63
CA LYS A 11 -7.71 -4.02 1.84
C LYS A 11 -6.73 -3.19 2.64
N VAL A 12 -7.06 -2.85 3.88
CA VAL A 12 -6.12 -2.15 4.76
C VAL A 12 -4.89 -3.02 5.07
N LYS A 13 -5.07 -4.34 5.24
CA LYS A 13 -3.94 -5.27 5.39
C LYS A 13 -3.06 -5.35 4.15
N ASP A 14 -3.65 -5.36 2.94
CA ASP A 14 -2.91 -5.31 1.68
C ASP A 14 -2.03 -4.05 1.61
N VAL A 15 -2.60 -2.89 1.98
CA VAL A 15 -1.86 -1.61 2.04
C VAL A 15 -0.71 -1.67 3.05
N LEU A 16 -0.98 -2.13 4.27
CA LEU A 16 0.04 -2.21 5.32
C LEU A 16 1.19 -3.12 4.90
N HIS A 17 0.88 -4.29 4.36
CA HIS A 17 1.89 -5.23 3.90
C HIS A 17 2.74 -4.66 2.75
N ALA A 18 2.12 -3.96 1.80
CA ALA A 18 2.85 -3.29 0.71
C ALA A 18 3.80 -2.20 1.24
N ILE A 19 3.39 -1.43 2.24
CA ILE A 19 4.25 -0.42 2.90
C ILE A 19 5.45 -1.08 3.58
N GLU A 20 5.23 -2.15 4.34
CA GLU A 20 6.29 -2.92 5.00
C GLU A 20 7.31 -3.45 3.97
N LEU A 21 6.83 -3.95 2.83
CA LEU A 21 7.69 -4.40 1.73
C LEU A 21 8.51 -3.26 1.15
N ILE A 22 7.90 -2.11 0.83
CA ILE A 22 8.63 -0.92 0.35
C ILE A 22 9.75 -0.55 1.32
N GLN A 23 9.41 -0.43 2.61
CA GLN A 23 10.39 -0.11 3.65
C GLN A 23 11.52 -1.13 3.69
N SER A 24 11.20 -2.43 3.61
CA SER A 24 12.20 -3.50 3.59
C SER A 24 13.14 -3.44 2.37
N PHE A 25 12.61 -3.08 1.20
CA PHE A 25 13.38 -3.00 -0.04
C PHE A 25 14.38 -1.86 -0.03
N VAL A 26 14.01 -0.72 0.58
CA VAL A 26 14.86 0.48 0.62
C VAL A 26 15.69 0.60 1.90
N ALA A 27 15.43 -0.21 2.94
CA ALA A 27 16.04 -0.10 4.27
C ALA A 27 17.57 -0.04 4.29
N LYS A 28 18.24 -0.71 3.34
CA LYS A 28 19.72 -0.80 3.28
C LYS A 28 20.31 -0.13 2.04
N GLY A 29 19.47 0.55 1.25
CA GLY A 29 19.84 1.18 -0.01
C GLY A 29 20.14 2.67 0.14
N THR A 30 20.94 3.20 -0.78
CA THR A 30 21.04 4.66 -0.97
C THR A 30 20.12 5.09 -2.11
N ILE A 31 19.89 6.39 -2.24
CA ILE A 31 19.20 6.94 -3.42
C ILE A 31 19.89 6.54 -4.73
N ILE A 32 21.22 6.46 -4.76
CA ILE A 32 21.98 6.03 -5.94
C ILE A 32 21.72 4.55 -6.24
N THR A 33 21.65 3.70 -5.22
CA THR A 33 21.31 2.28 -5.36
C THR A 33 19.91 2.10 -5.93
N PHE A 34 18.96 2.92 -5.48
CA PHE A 34 17.58 2.91 -5.98
C PHE A 34 17.51 3.31 -7.46
N ILE A 35 18.07 4.47 -7.82
CA ILE A 35 18.01 5.01 -9.20
C ILE A 35 18.72 4.09 -10.20
N LYS A 36 19.77 3.37 -9.78
CA LYS A 36 20.53 2.47 -10.67
C LYS A 36 19.95 1.07 -10.79
N SER A 37 18.89 0.74 -10.05
CA SER A 37 18.31 -0.60 -10.04
C SER A 37 16.88 -0.58 -10.56
N ASP A 38 16.70 -0.97 -11.83
CA ASP A 38 15.37 -1.09 -12.44
C ASP A 38 14.51 -2.14 -11.72
N LEU A 39 15.15 -3.20 -11.21
CA LEU A 39 14.49 -4.22 -10.41
C LEU A 39 13.92 -3.64 -9.11
N LEU A 40 14.72 -2.86 -8.37
CA LEU A 40 14.29 -2.25 -7.12
C LEU A 40 13.19 -1.21 -7.36
N GLN A 41 13.34 -0.38 -8.40
CA GLN A 41 12.29 0.56 -8.81
C GLN A 41 11.00 -0.15 -9.16
N SER A 42 11.05 -1.21 -9.99
CA SER A 42 9.88 -1.99 -10.37
C SER A 42 9.20 -2.63 -9.16
N ALA A 43 9.98 -3.17 -8.22
CA ALA A 43 9.44 -3.76 -7.00
C ALA A 43 8.71 -2.74 -6.13
N VAL A 44 9.25 -1.52 -5.98
CA VAL A 44 8.63 -0.43 -5.23
C VAL A 44 7.39 0.11 -5.95
N ILE A 45 7.47 0.36 -7.26
CA ILE A 45 6.33 0.81 -8.07
C ILE A 45 5.18 -0.20 -7.96
N ARG A 46 5.47 -1.50 -8.03
CA ARG A 46 4.47 -2.54 -7.87
C ARG A 46 3.75 -2.47 -6.52
N GLN A 47 4.46 -2.16 -5.44
CA GLN A 47 3.80 -2.01 -4.13
C GLN A 47 2.92 -0.75 -4.09
N PHE A 48 3.34 0.35 -4.73
CA PHE A 48 2.48 1.53 -4.87
C PHE A 48 1.20 1.25 -5.68
N GLU A 49 1.28 0.43 -6.74
CA GLU A 49 0.11 -0.02 -7.49
C GLU A 49 -0.86 -0.81 -6.59
N ILE A 50 -0.34 -1.72 -5.76
CA ILE A 50 -1.14 -2.50 -4.82
C ILE A 50 -1.82 -1.58 -3.80
N ILE A 51 -1.11 -0.59 -3.28
CA ILE A 51 -1.67 0.41 -2.35
C ILE A 51 -2.82 1.18 -3.02
N GLY A 52 -2.61 1.67 -4.25
CA GLY A 52 -3.64 2.38 -5.01
C GLY A 52 -4.87 1.51 -5.31
N GLU A 53 -4.65 0.26 -5.72
CA GLU A 53 -5.73 -0.69 -6.00
C GLU A 53 -6.51 -1.04 -4.72
N ALA A 54 -5.83 -1.33 -3.62
CA ALA A 54 -6.48 -1.67 -2.36
C ALA A 54 -7.22 -0.47 -1.78
N GLY A 55 -6.61 0.72 -1.79
CA GLY A 55 -7.20 1.97 -1.31
C GLY A 55 -8.47 2.35 -2.07
N SER A 56 -8.44 2.27 -3.41
CA SER A 56 -9.63 2.56 -4.25
C SER A 56 -10.80 1.58 -4.03
N LYS A 57 -10.53 0.42 -3.41
CA LYS A 57 -11.52 -0.64 -3.13
C LYS A 57 -12.04 -0.61 -1.69
N ILE A 58 -11.60 0.31 -0.84
CA ILE A 58 -12.17 0.52 0.50
C ILE A 58 -13.58 1.12 0.34
N SER A 59 -14.56 0.65 1.10
CA SER A 59 -15.94 1.16 1.00
C SER A 59 -16.07 2.63 1.40
N VAL A 60 -17.05 3.32 0.81
CA VAL A 60 -17.41 4.70 1.16
C VAL A 60 -17.77 4.84 2.63
N THR A 61 -18.42 3.83 3.22
CA THR A 61 -18.75 3.79 4.65
C THR A 61 -17.50 3.89 5.51
N THR A 62 -16.48 3.09 5.20
CA THR A 62 -15.20 3.11 5.92
C THR A 62 -14.44 4.41 5.67
N GLN A 63 -14.38 4.89 4.43
CA GLN A 63 -13.76 6.20 4.12
C GLN A 63 -14.43 7.35 4.89
N SER A 64 -15.77 7.33 4.98
CA SER A 64 -16.55 8.34 5.70
C SER A 64 -16.34 8.28 7.22
N ALA A 65 -16.11 7.08 7.77
CA ALA A 65 -15.82 6.90 9.18
C ALA A 65 -14.43 7.41 9.59
N TYR A 66 -13.48 7.49 8.64
CA TYR A 66 -12.09 7.86 8.87
C TYR A 66 -11.62 9.03 8.00
N GLN A 67 -12.48 10.00 7.70
CA GLN A 67 -12.17 11.14 6.81
C GLN A 67 -10.98 12.01 7.22
N ASN A 68 -10.51 11.91 8.46
CA ASN A 68 -9.42 12.72 9.00
C ASN A 68 -8.04 12.06 8.88
N ILE A 69 -7.95 10.92 8.17
CA ILE A 69 -6.66 10.27 7.87
C ILE A 69 -6.22 10.77 6.48
N GLU A 70 -5.23 11.67 6.46
CA GLU A 70 -4.50 12.10 5.25
C GLU A 70 -3.28 11.21 4.97
#